data_AF-A0A517IEX4-F1
#
_entry.id   AF-A0A517IEX4-F1
#
_cell.length_a   1.000
_cell.length_b   1.000
_cell.length_c   1.000
_cell.angle_alpha   90.00
_cell.angle_beta   90.00
_cell.angle_gamma   90.00
#
_symmetry.space_group_name_H-M   'P 1'
#
loop_
_entity.id
_entity.type
_entity.pdbx_description
1 polymer ?
#
loop_
_entity_poly.entity_id
_entity_poly.type
_entity_poly.pdbx_seq_one_letter_code
_entity_poly.pdbx_strand_id
1 'polypeptide(L)' 'MPLDLSVDTGDLNLMAIKFGIWSVLMIVALVIVERFIPRILRGIARATVVLGGIYLLALRLS' A
#
# COMPACT_ATOMS: atom_id res chain seq x y z
N MET A 1 -31.40 9.66 -12.98
CA MET A 1 -30.11 10.04 -13.59
C MET A 1 -29.35 8.74 -13.83
N PRO A 2 -29.23 8.26 -15.07
CA PRO A 2 -28.40 7.09 -15.34
C PRO A 2 -26.99 7.44 -14.90
N LEU A 3 -26.41 6.65 -13.99
CA LEU A 3 -25.01 6.78 -13.61
C LEU A 3 -24.20 6.55 -14.88
N ASP A 4 -23.57 7.62 -15.36
CA ASP A 4 -22.61 7.55 -16.45
C ASP A 4 -21.39 6.77 -15.92
N LEU A 5 -21.43 5.45 -16.11
CA LEU A 5 -20.41 4.50 -15.72
C LEU A 5 -19.27 4.45 -16.75
N SER A 6 -19.15 5.48 -17.59
CA SER A 6 -17.95 5.74 -18.37
C SER A 6 -16.85 6.26 -17.42
N VAL A 7 -16.39 5.38 -16.52
CA VAL A 7 -15.15 5.61 -15.79
C VAL A 7 -14.03 5.58 -16.82
N ASP A 8 -13.32 6.70 -16.92
CA ASP A 8 -12.18 6.83 -17.81
C ASP A 8 -11.16 5.72 -17.51
N THR A 9 -11.10 4.74 -18.40
CA THR A 9 -10.25 3.55 -18.24
C THR A 9 -8.77 3.92 -18.15
N GLY A 10 -8.37 5.09 -18.66
CA GLY A 10 -7.01 5.59 -18.53
C GLY A 10 -6.63 5.87 -17.07
N ASP A 11 -7.46 6.63 -16.36
CA ASP A 11 -7.22 6.99 -14.95
C ASP A 11 -7.34 5.78 -14.01
N LEU A 12 -8.30 4.89 -14.28
CA LEU A 12 -8.47 3.68 -13.47
C LEU A 12 -7.24 2.76 -13.57
N ASN A 13 -6.71 2.58 -14.78
CA ASN A 13 -5.49 1.80 -15.00
C ASN A 13 -4.27 2.43 -14.34
N LEU A 14 -4.17 3.76 -14.36
CA LEU A 14 -3.05 4.49 -13.76
C LEU A 14 -3.08 4.40 -12.22
N MET A 15 -4.26 4.47 -11.61
CA MET A 15 -4.45 4.18 -10.18
C MET A 15 -4.14 2.72 -9.83
N ALA A 16 -4.60 1.76 -10.65
CA ALA A 16 -4.32 0.34 -10.44
C ALA A 16 -2.82 0.03 -10.48
N ILE A 17 -2.08 0.63 -11.42
CA ILE A 17 -0.62 0.48 -11.52
C ILE A 17 0.07 1.09 -10.28
N LYS A 18 -0.33 2.29 -9.86
CA LYS A 18 0.20 2.93 -8.64
C LYS A 18 -0.04 2.04 -7.41
N PHE A 19 -1.22 1.45 -7.29
CA PHE A 19 -1.57 0.55 -6.19
C PHE A 19 -0.78 -0.77 -6.23
N GLY A 20 -0.55 -1.31 -7.43
CA GLY A 20 0.27 -2.51 -7.63
C GLY A 20 1.72 -2.30 -7.21
N ILE A 21 2.35 -1.20 -7.66
CA ILE A 21 3.72 -0.83 -7.26
C ILE A 21 3.80 -0.65 -5.74
N TRP A 22 2.80 0.02 -5.17
CA TRP A 22 2.75 0.28 -3.74
C TRP A 22 2.62 -1.02 -2.91
N SER A 23 1.79 -1.96 -3.38
CA SER A 23 1.62 -3.27 -2.75
C SER A 23 2.93 -4.08 -2.73
N VAL A 24 3.71 -4.03 -3.83
CA VAL A 24 5.03 -4.68 -3.89
C VAL A 24 6.01 -4.03 -2.89
N LEU A 25 6.03 -2.70 -2.80
CA LEU A 25 6.85 -1.98 -1.83
C LEU A 25 6.54 -2.38 -0.38
N MET A 26 5.26 -2.57 -0.05
CA MET A 26 4.85 -3.05 1.27
C MET A 26 5.33 -4.45 1.59
N ILE A 27 5.25 -5.36 0.62
CA ILE A 27 5.75 -6.73 0.79
C ILE A 27 7.26 -6.68 1.08
N VAL A 28 8.01 -5.87 0.33
CA VAL A 28 9.45 -5.69 0.57
C VAL A 28 9.72 -5.11 1.96
N ALA A 29 8.97 -4.09 2.39
CA ALA A 29 9.12 -3.51 3.72
C ALA A 29 8.84 -4.53 4.84
N LEU A 30 7.82 -5.37 4.68
CA LEU A 30 7.52 -6.45 5.63
C LEU A 30 8.62 -7.52 5.66
N VAL A 31 9.17 -7.89 4.50
CA VAL A 31 10.31 -8.83 4.42
C VAL A 31 11.55 -8.26 5.13
N ILE A 32 11.82 -6.97 4.99
CA ILE A 32 12.91 -6.30 5.72
C ILE A 32 12.65 -6.36 7.23
N VAL A 33 11.43 -6.03 7.67
CA VAL A 33 11.04 -6.16 9.08
C VAL A 33 11.27 -7.57 9.59
N GLU A 34 10.88 -8.60 8.85
CA GLU A 34 11.10 -9.98 9.28
C GLU A 34 12.57 -10.35 9.35
N ARG A 35 13.39 -9.87 8.42
CA ARG A 35 14.81 -10.24 8.36
C ARG A 35 15.66 -9.52 9.40
N PHE A 36 15.33 -8.28 9.74
CA PHE A 36 16.15 -7.45 10.64
C PHE A 36 15.58 -7.31 12.06
N ILE A 37 14.26 -7.49 12.29
CA ILE A 37 13.66 -7.28 13.60
C ILE A 37 13.64 -8.58 14.42
N PRO A 38 14.13 -8.57 15.67
CA PRO A 38 14.10 -9.73 16.57
C PRO A 38 12.67 -10.16 16.92
N ARG A 39 12.45 -11.47 17.15
CA ARG A 39 11.11 -12.09 17.31
C ARG A 39 10.17 -11.37 18.28
N ILE A 40 10.71 -10.78 19.34
CA ILE A 40 9.95 -10.11 20.40
C ILE A 40 9.30 -8.81 19.88
N LEU A 41 9.97 -8.10 18.96
CA LEU A 41 9.54 -6.80 18.42
C LEU A 41 8.81 -6.91 17.07
N ARG A 42 8.76 -8.12 16.47
CA ARG A 42 8.15 -8.32 15.15
C ARG A 42 6.67 -7.92 15.08
N GLY A 43 5.90 -8.13 16.15
CA GLY A 43 4.49 -7.76 16.18
C GLY A 43 4.29 -6.26 16.02
N ILE A 44 5.04 -5.47 16.80
CA ILE A 44 4.99 -4.00 16.76
C ILE A 44 5.53 -3.49 15.43
N ALA A 45 6.67 -4.01 14.97
CA ALA A 45 7.27 -3.58 13.72
C ALA A 45 6.38 -3.86 12.49
N ARG A 46 5.68 -5.00 12.46
CA ARG A 46 4.68 -5.29 11.42
C ARG A 46 3.52 -4.30 11.48
N ALA A 47 2.98 -4.04 12.67
CA ALA A 47 1.90 -3.08 12.85
C ALA A 47 2.31 -1.67 12.41
N THR A 48 3.52 -1.23 12.76
CA THR A 48 4.07 0.07 12.35
C THR A 48 4.26 0.15 10.83
N VAL A 49 4.78 -0.91 10.18
CA VAL A 49 4.92 -0.91 8.72
C VAL A 49 3.57 -0.92 8.01
N VAL A 50 2.57 -1.63 8.53
CA VAL A 50 1.21 -1.62 7.97
C VAL A 50 0.54 -0.26 8.17
N LEU A 51 0.56 0.30 9.38
CA LEU A 51 -0.02 1.61 9.69
C LEU A 51 0.68 2.75 8.94
N GLY A 52 2.01 2.77 8.96
CA GLY A 52 2.81 3.74 8.23
C GLY A 52 2.65 3.58 6.72
N GLY A 53 2.50 2.35 6.24
CA GLY A 53 2.17 2.06 4.86
C GLY A 53 0.83 2.67 4.46
N ILE A 54 -0.25 2.31 5.14
CA ILE A 54 -1.59 2.84 4.85
C ILE A 54 -1.61 4.37 4.91
N TYR A 55 -0.89 4.98 5.86
CA TYR A 55 -0.74 6.43 5.96
C TYR A 55 -0.03 7.03 4.73
N LEU A 56 1.11 6.48 4.32
CA LEU A 56 1.85 6.95 3.14
C LEU A 56 1.07 6.73 1.84
N LEU A 57 0.28 5.65 1.78
CA LEU A 57 -0.64 5.39 0.66
C LEU A 57 -1.72 6.46 0.60
N ALA A 58 -2.39 6.74 1.72
CA ALA A 58 -3.43 7.76 1.81
C ALA A 58 -2.90 9.15 1.41
N LEU A 59 -1.68 9.49 1.85
CA LEU A 59 -1.04 10.76 1.51
C LEU A 59 -0.67 10.87 0.03
N ARG A 60 -0.46 9.74 -0.66
CA ARG A 60 -0.09 9.70 -2.09
C ARG A 60 -1.30 9.59 -3.02
N LEU A 61 -2.47 9.26 -2.46
CA LEU A 61 -3.78 9.24 -3.13
C LEU A 61 -4.58 10.53 -2.91
N SER A 62 -4.25 11.31 -1.88
CA SER A 62 -4.71 12.69 -1.67
C SER A 62 -4.05 13.67 -2.63
#